data_AF-A0A1G2W244-F1
#
_entry.id   AF-A0A1G2W244-F1
#
_cell.length_a   1.000
_cell.length_b   1.000
_cell.length_c   1.000
_cell.angle_alpha   90.00
_cell.angle_beta   90.00
_cell.angle_gamma   90.00
#
_symmetry.space_group_name_H-M   'P 1'
#
loop_
_entity.id
_entity.type
_entity.pdbx_description
1 polymer ?
#
loop_
_entity_poly.entity_id
_entity_poly.type
_entity_poly.pdbx_seq_one_letter_code
_entity_poly.pdbx_strand_id
1 'polypeptide(L)'
;MTAELILHHYDTSPFSEKVRLLFGIKGLSWRSVIQPVIMPKPDLIPLTGGYRRIPVMQIGADVYCDTQVILAEIERRHPEPRVVTGVDWAVNLWADRLWFQASVALIFAEMGERVPKEFIADREKLSGRPFDVSAMKAAAPFMRQQWRAYAGWMEDGLADGDFLGGAKPSLADVAAWMNVWWLGAAAPAVADEMMVGLPRTQAWRDRLGAIGHGKRQEMAPSDALQAATAAAPADEGVCAANDPTGLRKGDAVVVQADDYGRDPVEGVLVNLTNDRITLARECGELDVIHVHFPRAGYVLVKR
;
A
#
# COMPACT_ATOMS: atom_id res chain seq x y z
N MET A 1 8.09 16.27 -20.35
CA MET A 1 8.80 15.10 -19.78
C MET A 1 7.81 14.36 -18.91
N THR A 2 7.67 13.03 -19.07
CA THR A 2 6.86 12.23 -18.14
C THR A 2 7.50 12.27 -16.76
N ALA A 3 6.72 12.59 -15.73
CA ALA A 3 7.26 12.69 -14.37
C ALA A 3 7.79 11.32 -13.91
N GLU A 4 8.98 11.29 -13.30
CA GLU A 4 9.62 10.05 -12.85
C GLU A 4 8.87 9.48 -11.64
N LEU A 5 8.49 8.20 -11.72
CA LEU A 5 7.85 7.47 -10.62
C LEU A 5 8.94 6.86 -9.74
N ILE A 6 9.03 7.31 -8.49
CA ILE A 6 9.99 6.81 -7.51
C ILE A 6 9.20 6.04 -6.44
N LEU A 7 9.55 4.77 -6.20
CA LEU A 7 8.91 3.94 -5.19
C LEU A 7 9.89 3.63 -4.05
N HIS A 8 9.57 4.13 -2.87
CA HIS A 8 10.25 3.80 -1.62
C HIS A 8 9.64 2.51 -1.08
N HIS A 9 10.40 1.40 -1.13
CA HIS A 9 9.87 0.08 -0.82
C HIS A 9 10.91 -0.89 -0.26
N TYR A 10 10.47 -2.09 0.11
CA TYR A 10 11.36 -3.24 0.30
C TYR A 10 10.71 -4.48 -0.31
N ASP A 11 11.54 -5.41 -0.79
CA ASP A 11 11.07 -6.40 -1.75
C ASP A 11 10.06 -7.41 -1.20
N THR A 12 10.08 -7.64 0.11
CA THR A 12 9.21 -8.60 0.81
C THR A 12 7.90 -8.00 1.31
N SER A 13 7.63 -6.70 1.06
CA SER A 13 6.38 -6.06 1.48
C SER A 13 5.21 -6.45 0.57
N PRO A 14 4.12 -7.04 1.08
CA PRO A 14 2.92 -7.33 0.27
C PRO A 14 2.28 -6.06 -0.31
N PHE A 15 2.24 -4.99 0.47
CA PHE A 15 1.72 -3.70 0.00
C PHE A 15 2.60 -3.10 -1.09
N SER A 16 3.91 -3.36 -1.08
CA SER A 16 4.80 -2.93 -2.18
C SER A 16 4.62 -3.80 -3.42
N GLU A 17 4.44 -5.11 -3.25
CA GLU A 17 4.11 -6.03 -4.33
C GLU A 17 2.89 -5.57 -5.13
N LYS A 18 1.84 -5.14 -4.43
CA LYS A 18 0.64 -4.57 -5.04
C LYS A 18 0.92 -3.42 -6.01
N VAL A 19 1.75 -2.45 -5.60
CA VAL A 19 2.13 -1.31 -6.44
C VAL A 19 3.03 -1.75 -7.59
N ARG A 20 3.99 -2.66 -7.34
CA ARG A 20 4.88 -3.21 -8.36
C ARG A 20 4.12 -3.98 -9.44
N LEU A 21 3.10 -4.75 -9.05
CA LEU A 21 2.21 -5.43 -9.99
C LEU A 21 1.47 -4.42 -10.88
N LEU A 22 0.98 -3.30 -10.32
CA LEU A 22 0.35 -2.26 -11.12
C LEU A 22 1.32 -1.64 -12.14
N PHE A 23 2.59 -1.41 -11.76
CA PHE A 23 3.63 -0.99 -12.71
C PHE A 23 3.83 -2.02 -13.83
N GLY A 24 3.77 -3.31 -13.52
CA GLY A 24 3.79 -4.40 -14.51
C GLY A 24 2.62 -4.36 -15.47
N ILE A 25 1.39 -4.32 -14.95
CA ILE A 25 0.15 -4.26 -15.75
C ILE A 25 0.18 -3.08 -16.72
N LYS A 26 0.71 -1.93 -16.26
CA LYS A 26 0.79 -0.70 -17.06
C LYS A 26 2.08 -0.55 -17.88
N GLY A 27 3.01 -1.50 -17.78
CA GLY A 27 4.29 -1.46 -18.50
C GLY A 27 5.18 -0.25 -18.13
N LEU A 28 5.09 0.25 -16.90
CA LEU A 28 5.72 1.50 -16.49
C LEU A 28 7.19 1.33 -16.13
N SER A 29 7.97 2.39 -16.35
CA SER A 29 9.33 2.52 -15.83
C SER A 29 9.31 3.29 -14.52
N TRP A 30 10.07 2.82 -13.54
CA TRP A 30 10.06 3.40 -12.19
C TRP A 30 11.40 3.19 -11.48
N ARG A 31 11.67 4.05 -10.50
CA ARG A 31 12.87 4.03 -9.67
C ARG A 31 12.61 3.30 -8.36
N SER A 32 13.42 2.31 -8.05
CA SER A 32 13.37 1.54 -6.81
C SER A 32 14.31 2.18 -5.80
N VAL A 33 13.76 2.66 -4.69
CA VAL A 33 14.52 3.13 -3.54
C VAL A 33 14.27 2.17 -2.39
N ILE A 34 15.26 1.34 -2.08
CA ILE A 34 15.15 0.37 -0.98
C ILE A 34 15.18 1.07 0.36
N GLN A 35 14.18 0.78 1.20
CA GLN A 35 14.03 1.31 2.54
C GLN A 35 14.22 0.21 3.61
N PRO A 36 14.67 0.56 4.82
CA PRO A 36 14.69 -0.37 5.94
C PRO A 36 13.31 -0.97 6.25
N VAL A 37 13.28 -2.26 6.60
CA VAL A 37 12.05 -2.99 6.98
C VAL A 37 11.49 -2.52 8.33
N ILE A 38 12.38 -2.07 9.22
CA ILE A 38 12.12 -1.59 10.59
C ILE A 38 12.71 -0.19 10.76
N MET A 39 12.33 0.54 11.80
CA MET A 39 12.93 1.85 12.13
C MET A 39 14.41 1.71 12.57
N PRO A 40 15.26 2.75 12.36
CA PRO A 40 14.94 4.07 11.80
C PRO A 40 14.92 4.09 10.26
N LYS A 41 14.20 5.08 9.69
CA LYS A 41 14.13 5.34 8.23
C LYS A 41 14.58 6.78 7.92
N PRO A 42 15.87 7.09 8.08
CA PRO A 42 16.36 8.47 8.06
C PRO A 42 16.14 9.18 6.73
N ASP A 43 16.08 8.46 5.61
CA ASP A 43 15.90 9.05 4.28
C ASP A 43 14.42 9.13 3.84
N LEU A 44 13.51 8.45 4.56
CA LEU A 44 12.08 8.46 4.25
C LEU A 44 11.32 9.48 5.11
N ILE A 45 11.62 9.51 6.42
CA ILE A 45 10.90 10.36 7.37
C ILE A 45 10.95 11.86 7.01
N PRO A 46 12.07 12.42 6.50
CA PRO A 46 12.09 13.80 6.03
C PRO A 46 11.03 14.08 4.94
N LEU A 47 10.84 13.14 4.01
CA LEU A 47 9.84 13.25 2.94
C LEU A 47 8.41 13.13 3.49
N THR A 48 8.17 12.16 4.36
CA THR A 48 6.80 11.78 4.74
C THR A 48 6.25 12.51 5.96
N GLY A 49 7.13 13.09 6.78
CA GLY A 49 6.73 13.81 7.99
C GLY A 49 6.37 12.94 9.17
N GLY A 50 6.88 11.71 9.22
CA GLY A 50 6.65 10.78 10.33
C GLY A 50 5.94 9.50 9.89
N TYR A 51 5.22 9.53 8.77
CA TYR A 51 4.60 8.32 8.22
C TYR A 51 5.68 7.29 7.87
N ARG A 52 5.65 6.16 8.56
CA ARG A 52 6.71 5.13 8.49
C ARG A 52 6.32 3.86 7.73
N ARG A 53 5.09 3.75 7.21
CA ARG A 53 4.68 2.56 6.44
C ARG A 53 5.33 2.57 5.05
N ILE A 54 5.27 1.42 4.39
CA ILE A 54 5.84 1.18 3.07
C ILE A 54 4.80 0.40 2.25
N PRO A 55 4.61 0.71 0.97
CA PRO A 55 5.38 1.67 0.17
C PRO A 55 4.95 3.12 0.34
N VAL A 56 5.83 4.00 -0.13
CA VAL A 56 5.56 5.42 -0.41
C VAL A 56 5.99 5.67 -1.85
N MET A 57 5.17 6.37 -2.63
CA MET A 57 5.56 6.81 -3.97
C MET A 57 5.93 8.30 -3.93
N GLN A 58 6.98 8.68 -4.65
CA GLN A 58 7.41 10.05 -4.82
C GLN A 58 7.38 10.43 -6.30
N ILE A 59 6.94 11.64 -6.58
CA ILE A 59 7.05 12.30 -7.89
C ILE A 59 7.54 13.72 -7.64
N GLY A 60 8.83 13.98 -7.80
CA GLY A 60 9.40 15.28 -7.41
C GLY A 60 9.17 15.55 -5.93
N ALA A 61 8.51 16.68 -5.62
CA ALA A 61 8.15 17.10 -4.26
C ALA A 61 6.73 16.67 -3.81
N ASP A 62 6.08 15.78 -4.57
CA ASP A 62 4.81 15.16 -4.19
C ASP A 62 5.04 13.72 -3.68
N VAL A 63 4.65 13.46 -2.44
CA VAL A 63 4.87 12.21 -1.71
C VAL A 63 3.53 11.56 -1.37
N TYR A 64 3.27 10.38 -1.91
CA TYR A 64 2.03 9.63 -1.81
C TYR A 64 2.18 8.50 -0.79
N CYS A 65 1.54 8.66 0.36
CA CYS A 65 1.55 7.73 1.48
C CYS A 65 0.30 6.85 1.44
N ASP A 66 0.49 5.53 1.45
CA ASP A 66 -0.53 4.47 1.30
C ASP A 66 -0.73 3.96 -0.14
N THR A 67 -0.86 2.64 -0.30
CA THR A 67 -1.11 2.05 -1.62
C THR A 67 -2.38 2.58 -2.27
N GLN A 68 -3.43 2.92 -1.51
CA GLN A 68 -4.69 3.38 -2.09
C GLN A 68 -4.49 4.68 -2.90
N VAL A 69 -3.80 5.68 -2.33
CA VAL A 69 -3.54 6.94 -3.03
C VAL A 69 -2.48 6.78 -4.12
N ILE A 70 -1.50 5.88 -3.92
CA ILE A 70 -0.49 5.54 -4.94
C ILE A 70 -1.16 4.94 -6.19
N LEU A 71 -2.02 3.93 -6.02
CA LEU A 71 -2.70 3.26 -7.13
C LEU A 71 -3.64 4.21 -7.86
N ALA A 72 -4.37 5.07 -7.13
CA ALA A 72 -5.23 6.10 -7.70
C ALA A 72 -4.42 7.12 -8.53
N GLU A 73 -3.25 7.54 -8.03
CA GLU A 73 -2.39 8.49 -8.74
C GLU A 73 -1.77 7.87 -10.00
N ILE A 74 -1.32 6.61 -9.93
CA ILE A 74 -0.82 5.87 -11.09
C ILE A 74 -1.92 5.74 -12.15
N GLU A 75 -3.14 5.34 -11.76
CA GLU A 75 -4.27 5.25 -12.70
C GLU A 75 -4.58 6.61 -13.35
N ARG A 76 -4.59 7.69 -12.56
CA ARG A 76 -4.86 9.05 -13.06
C ARG A 76 -3.84 9.49 -14.11
N ARG A 77 -2.55 9.20 -13.90
CA ARG A 77 -1.45 9.58 -14.82
C ARG A 77 -1.33 8.64 -16.01
N HIS A 78 -1.69 7.38 -15.83
CA HIS A 78 -1.55 6.31 -16.82
C HIS A 78 -2.89 5.56 -16.93
N PRO A 79 -3.92 6.16 -17.56
CA PRO A 79 -5.28 5.61 -17.57
C PRO A 79 -5.42 4.33 -18.41
N GLU A 80 -4.44 4.03 -19.26
CA GLU A 80 -4.46 2.85 -20.14
C GLU A 80 -3.32 1.86 -19.80
N PRO A 81 -3.60 0.54 -19.73
CA PRO A 81 -4.94 -0.04 -19.67
C PRO A 81 -5.67 0.40 -18.39
N ARG A 82 -6.98 0.58 -18.48
CA ARG A 82 -7.81 0.88 -17.30
C ARG A 82 -7.80 -0.31 -16.34
N VAL A 83 -7.40 -0.07 -15.10
CA VAL A 83 -7.33 -1.08 -14.03
C VAL A 83 -8.33 -0.77 -12.92
N VAL A 84 -8.67 0.49 -12.69
CA VAL A 84 -9.50 0.89 -11.56
C VAL A 84 -10.94 1.21 -12.00
N THR A 85 -11.89 0.57 -11.33
CA THR A 85 -13.31 0.90 -11.34
C THR A 85 -13.79 1.23 -9.93
N GLY A 86 -14.96 1.90 -9.81
CA GLY A 86 -15.41 2.42 -8.52
C GLY A 86 -15.60 1.36 -7.44
N VAL A 87 -16.14 0.19 -7.80
CA VAL A 87 -16.41 -0.91 -6.85
C VAL A 87 -15.13 -1.61 -6.40
N ASP A 88 -14.05 -1.56 -7.20
CA ASP A 88 -12.78 -2.19 -6.84
C ASP A 88 -12.20 -1.63 -5.54
N TRP A 89 -12.51 -0.38 -5.18
CA TRP A 89 -12.06 0.22 -3.92
C TRP A 89 -12.64 -0.47 -2.68
N ALA A 90 -13.85 -1.03 -2.76
CA ALA A 90 -14.41 -1.82 -1.68
C ALA A 90 -13.65 -3.15 -1.51
N VAL A 91 -13.32 -3.81 -2.63
CA VAL A 91 -12.51 -5.03 -2.64
C VAL A 91 -11.10 -4.73 -2.13
N ASN A 92 -10.53 -3.60 -2.55
CA ASN A 92 -9.24 -3.11 -2.07
C ASN A 92 -9.19 -3.01 -0.55
N LEU A 93 -10.16 -2.32 0.04
CA LEU A 93 -10.22 -2.13 1.50
C LEU A 93 -10.41 -3.46 2.25
N TRP A 94 -11.24 -4.35 1.72
CA TRP A 94 -11.43 -5.69 2.29
C TRP A 94 -10.12 -6.50 2.26
N ALA A 95 -9.44 -6.56 1.11
CA ALA A 95 -8.22 -7.33 0.95
C ALA A 95 -7.07 -6.76 1.81
N ASP A 96 -6.97 -5.43 1.89
CA ASP A 96 -5.94 -4.71 2.66
C ASP A 96 -6.13 -4.82 4.17
N ARG A 97 -7.35 -5.13 4.64
CA ARG A 97 -7.68 -5.23 6.06
C ARG A 97 -8.00 -6.64 6.49
N LEU A 98 -9.14 -7.17 6.06
CA LEU A 98 -9.68 -8.41 6.60
C LEU A 98 -8.90 -9.64 6.13
N TRP A 99 -8.61 -9.73 4.83
CA TRP A 99 -7.80 -10.83 4.33
C TRP A 99 -6.34 -10.70 4.79
N PHE A 100 -5.80 -9.48 4.78
CA PHE A 100 -4.45 -9.21 5.29
C PHE A 100 -4.25 -9.70 6.73
N GLN A 101 -5.19 -9.46 7.65
CA GLN A 101 -5.08 -9.96 9.03
C GLN A 101 -5.09 -11.49 9.11
N ALA A 102 -5.87 -12.17 8.26
CA ALA A 102 -5.82 -13.63 8.18
C ALA A 102 -4.43 -14.10 7.69
N SER A 103 -3.87 -13.46 6.67
CA SER A 103 -2.52 -13.76 6.15
C SER A 103 -1.44 -13.53 7.22
N VAL A 104 -1.48 -12.42 7.96
CA VAL A 104 -0.59 -12.12 9.09
C VAL A 104 -0.60 -13.27 10.10
N ALA A 105 -1.79 -13.69 10.55
CA ALA A 105 -1.91 -14.74 11.55
C ALA A 105 -1.35 -16.08 11.08
N LEU A 106 -1.63 -16.48 9.83
CA LEU A 106 -1.11 -17.75 9.28
C LEU A 106 0.41 -17.72 9.10
N ILE A 107 0.95 -16.66 8.52
CA ILE A 107 2.39 -16.53 8.26
C ILE A 107 3.18 -16.56 9.56
N PHE A 108 2.79 -15.75 10.55
CA PHE A 108 3.57 -15.66 11.78
C PHE A 108 3.32 -16.81 12.75
N ALA A 109 2.17 -17.48 12.68
CA ALA A 109 1.98 -18.77 13.34
C ALA A 109 2.95 -19.84 12.80
N GLU A 110 3.12 -19.90 11.47
CA GLU A 110 4.02 -20.83 10.79
C GLU A 110 5.49 -20.47 11.06
N MET A 111 5.88 -19.20 10.93
CA MET A 111 7.24 -18.75 11.22
C MET A 111 7.61 -19.03 12.68
N GLY A 112 6.68 -18.81 13.61
CA GLY A 112 6.87 -19.10 15.02
C GLY A 112 8.04 -18.33 15.62
N GLU A 113 8.92 -19.05 16.32
CA GLU A 113 10.09 -18.47 16.98
C GLU A 113 11.18 -17.97 16.01
N ARG A 114 11.02 -18.24 14.70
CA ARG A 114 11.95 -17.76 13.66
C ARG A 114 11.76 -16.28 13.32
N VAL A 115 10.73 -15.63 13.84
CA VAL A 115 10.52 -14.19 13.64
C VAL A 115 11.59 -13.41 14.41
N PRO A 116 12.38 -12.55 13.76
CA PRO A 116 13.44 -11.79 14.42
C PRO A 116 12.91 -10.89 15.54
N LYS A 117 13.64 -10.79 16.67
CA LYS A 117 13.21 -10.01 17.84
C LYS A 117 13.10 -8.52 17.54
N GLU A 118 13.98 -7.99 16.70
CA GLU A 118 13.98 -6.60 16.27
C GLU A 118 12.73 -6.29 15.43
N PHE A 119 12.29 -7.25 14.62
CA PHE A 119 11.05 -7.14 13.87
C PHE A 119 9.83 -7.14 14.79
N ILE A 120 9.77 -8.04 15.77
CA ILE A 120 8.71 -8.09 16.79
C ILE A 120 8.62 -6.72 17.49
N ALA A 121 9.73 -6.22 18.03
CA ALA A 121 9.77 -4.94 18.74
C ALA A 121 9.34 -3.74 17.88
N ASP A 122 9.71 -3.73 16.60
CA ASP A 122 9.26 -2.70 15.65
C ASP A 122 7.75 -2.79 15.38
N ARG A 123 7.21 -4.00 15.16
CA ARG A 123 5.78 -4.21 14.90
C ARG A 123 4.90 -3.92 16.11
N GLU A 124 5.39 -4.15 17.33
CA GLU A 124 4.71 -3.74 18.56
C GLU A 124 4.59 -2.23 18.66
N LYS A 125 5.69 -1.50 18.42
CA LYS A 125 5.68 -0.03 18.37
C LYS A 125 4.79 0.52 17.26
N LEU A 126 4.80 -0.12 16.09
CA LEU A 126 3.98 0.28 14.94
C LEU A 126 2.49 0.08 15.21
N SER A 127 2.10 -1.06 15.77
CA SER A 127 0.68 -1.40 15.98
C SER A 127 0.11 -0.89 17.30
N GLY A 128 0.95 -0.58 18.28
CA GLY A 128 0.55 -0.30 19.66
C GLY A 128 0.01 -1.52 20.39
N ARG A 129 0.25 -2.73 19.88
CA ARG A 129 -0.25 -4.00 20.43
C ARG A 129 0.89 -5.02 20.53
N PRO A 130 0.83 -5.98 21.48
CA PRO A 130 1.81 -7.06 21.55
C PRO A 130 1.85 -7.89 20.27
N PHE A 131 3.05 -8.28 19.85
CA PHE A 131 3.24 -9.23 18.76
C PHE A 131 3.37 -10.62 19.37
N ASP A 132 2.21 -11.24 19.62
CA ASP A 132 2.12 -12.52 20.32
C ASP A 132 2.03 -13.70 19.34
N VAL A 133 3.18 -14.34 19.11
CA VAL A 133 3.29 -15.54 18.27
C VAL A 133 2.44 -16.71 18.80
N SER A 134 2.34 -16.86 20.12
CA SER A 134 1.54 -17.93 20.74
C SER A 134 0.05 -17.69 20.52
N ALA A 135 -0.41 -16.45 20.66
CA ALA A 135 -1.78 -16.07 20.32
C ALA A 135 -2.07 -16.28 18.83
N MET A 136 -1.13 -15.96 17.93
CA MET A 136 -1.28 -16.21 16.49
C MET A 136 -1.36 -17.71 16.18
N LYS A 137 -0.53 -18.55 16.82
CA LYS A 137 -0.62 -20.03 16.72
C LYS A 137 -1.96 -20.55 17.20
N ALA A 138 -2.48 -20.05 18.32
CA ALA A 138 -3.79 -20.41 18.83
C ALA A 138 -4.94 -19.94 17.91
N ALA A 139 -4.79 -18.79 17.25
CA ALA A 139 -5.76 -18.25 16.30
C ALA A 139 -5.72 -18.92 14.92
N ALA A 140 -4.60 -19.55 14.54
CA ALA A 140 -4.36 -20.07 13.20
C ALA A 140 -5.48 -21.01 12.68
N PRO A 141 -6.04 -21.96 13.46
CA PRO A 141 -7.13 -22.82 12.98
C PRO A 141 -8.39 -22.04 12.57
N PHE A 142 -8.69 -20.92 13.23
CA PHE A 142 -9.82 -20.06 12.88
C PHE A 142 -9.48 -19.18 11.67
N MET A 143 -8.26 -18.65 11.62
CA MET A 143 -7.81 -17.81 10.51
C MET A 143 -7.64 -18.62 9.21
N ARG A 144 -7.35 -19.92 9.27
CA ARG A 144 -7.37 -20.83 8.11
C ARG A 144 -8.76 -20.87 7.48
N GLN A 145 -9.82 -20.97 8.29
CA GLN A 145 -11.20 -20.97 7.79
C GLN A 145 -11.54 -19.65 7.10
N GLN A 146 -11.16 -18.51 7.70
CA GLN A 146 -11.39 -17.19 7.12
C GLN A 146 -10.61 -17.01 5.81
N TRP A 147 -9.31 -17.32 5.82
CA TRP A 147 -8.46 -17.21 4.64
C TRP A 147 -8.99 -18.08 3.50
N ARG A 148 -9.36 -19.34 3.79
CA ARG A 148 -9.93 -20.28 2.82
C ARG A 148 -11.26 -19.75 2.26
N ALA A 149 -12.12 -19.17 3.08
CA ALA A 149 -13.39 -18.57 2.64
C ALA A 149 -13.15 -17.40 1.67
N TYR A 150 -12.20 -16.51 1.99
CA TYR A 150 -11.81 -15.41 1.12
C TYR A 150 -11.24 -15.90 -0.22
N ALA A 151 -10.39 -16.92 -0.19
CA ALA A 151 -9.90 -17.57 -1.41
C ALA A 151 -11.05 -18.21 -2.22
N GLY A 152 -12.06 -18.77 -1.56
CA GLY A 152 -13.27 -19.29 -2.18
C GLY A 152 -14.09 -18.21 -2.92
N TRP A 153 -14.19 -17.00 -2.37
CA TRP A 153 -14.82 -15.89 -3.10
C TRP A 153 -14.08 -15.54 -4.39
N MET A 154 -12.75 -15.67 -4.39
CA MET A 154 -11.95 -15.47 -5.61
C MET A 154 -12.22 -16.57 -6.63
N GLU A 155 -12.26 -17.82 -6.17
CA GLU A 155 -12.57 -18.97 -7.01
C GLU A 155 -13.91 -18.82 -7.72
N ASP A 156 -14.94 -18.35 -7.00
CA ASP A 156 -16.25 -18.07 -7.57
C ASP A 156 -16.23 -16.85 -8.51
N GLY A 157 -15.54 -15.77 -8.11
CA GLY A 157 -15.40 -14.56 -8.93
C GLY A 157 -14.64 -14.78 -10.24
N LEU A 158 -13.80 -15.81 -10.30
CA LEU A 158 -13.03 -16.22 -11.50
C LEU A 158 -13.81 -17.19 -12.39
N ALA A 159 -15.11 -17.40 -12.16
CA ALA A 159 -15.91 -18.32 -12.96
C ALA A 159 -16.02 -17.91 -14.43
N ASP A 160 -16.15 -16.62 -14.68
CA ASP A 160 -16.48 -16.06 -15.99
C ASP A 160 -15.29 -15.33 -16.65
N GLY A 161 -14.08 -15.44 -16.08
CA GLY A 161 -12.92 -14.72 -16.58
C GLY A 161 -11.58 -15.18 -16.03
N ASP A 162 -10.51 -14.78 -16.71
CA ASP A 162 -9.13 -15.04 -16.29
C ASP A 162 -8.72 -14.19 -15.07
N PHE A 163 -9.43 -13.09 -14.85
CA PHE A 163 -9.22 -12.11 -13.79
C PHE A 163 -10.57 -11.75 -13.16
N LEU A 164 -10.53 -11.13 -11.99
CA LEU A 164 -11.73 -10.60 -11.32
C LEU A 164 -12.32 -9.41 -12.08
N GLY A 165 -11.47 -8.70 -12.85
CA GLY A 165 -11.91 -7.76 -13.88
C GLY A 165 -12.48 -8.40 -15.15
N GLY A 166 -12.65 -9.72 -15.18
CA GLY A 166 -13.09 -10.49 -16.35
C GLY A 166 -11.93 -10.86 -17.26
N ALA A 167 -11.89 -10.31 -18.47
CA ALA A 167 -10.86 -10.63 -19.47
C ALA A 167 -9.51 -9.90 -19.23
N LYS A 168 -9.48 -8.87 -18.36
CA LYS A 168 -8.30 -8.07 -18.03
C LYS A 168 -8.22 -7.87 -16.52
N PRO A 169 -7.02 -7.71 -15.94
CA PRO A 169 -6.88 -7.47 -14.50
C PRO A 169 -7.49 -6.13 -14.10
N SER A 170 -8.17 -6.10 -12.95
CA SER A 170 -8.62 -4.88 -12.28
C SER A 170 -7.88 -4.64 -10.96
N LEU A 171 -8.22 -3.56 -10.27
CA LEU A 171 -7.72 -3.28 -8.93
C LEU A 171 -8.14 -4.38 -7.92
N ALA A 172 -9.26 -5.07 -8.14
CA ALA A 172 -9.63 -6.23 -7.33
C ALA A 172 -8.55 -7.32 -7.40
N ASP A 173 -8.02 -7.60 -8.60
CA ASP A 173 -6.93 -8.57 -8.79
C ASP A 173 -5.66 -8.12 -8.07
N VAL A 174 -5.27 -6.86 -8.26
CA VAL A 174 -4.09 -6.27 -7.64
C VAL A 174 -4.16 -6.33 -6.11
N ALA A 175 -5.33 -6.04 -5.53
CA ALA A 175 -5.52 -6.07 -4.08
C ALA A 175 -5.58 -7.49 -3.51
N ALA A 176 -6.25 -8.43 -4.17
CA ALA A 176 -6.29 -9.83 -3.74
C ALA A 176 -4.91 -10.51 -3.86
N TRP A 177 -4.16 -10.18 -4.91
CA TRP A 177 -2.85 -10.77 -5.24
C TRP A 177 -1.89 -10.77 -4.06
N MET A 178 -1.77 -9.63 -3.37
CA MET A 178 -0.74 -9.49 -2.33
C MET A 178 -0.89 -10.53 -1.21
N ASN A 179 -2.11 -10.96 -0.89
CA ASN A 179 -2.37 -11.93 0.17
C ASN A 179 -1.92 -13.34 -0.25
N VAL A 180 -2.22 -13.72 -1.49
CA VAL A 180 -1.82 -15.00 -2.07
C VAL A 180 -0.31 -15.04 -2.30
N TRP A 181 0.27 -13.98 -2.84
CA TRP A 181 1.70 -13.84 -3.07
C TRP A 181 2.49 -13.93 -1.75
N TRP A 182 2.05 -13.20 -0.72
CA TRP A 182 2.78 -13.13 0.54
C TRP A 182 2.70 -14.42 1.35
N LEU A 183 1.52 -15.05 1.41
CA LEU A 183 1.41 -16.37 2.05
C LEU A 183 2.24 -17.41 1.30
N GLY A 184 2.22 -17.41 -0.04
CA GLY A 184 3.02 -18.31 -0.86
C GLY A 184 4.52 -18.13 -0.66
N ALA A 185 4.99 -16.89 -0.51
CA ALA A 185 6.40 -16.60 -0.29
C ALA A 185 6.87 -16.94 1.15
N ALA A 186 6.05 -16.64 2.16
CA ALA A 186 6.46 -16.75 3.55
C ALA A 186 6.14 -18.11 4.20
N ALA A 187 5.09 -18.79 3.73
CA ALA A 187 4.61 -20.06 4.27
C ALA A 187 4.05 -20.97 3.15
N PRO A 188 4.90 -21.45 2.22
CA PRO A 188 4.48 -22.13 0.99
C PRO A 188 3.60 -23.36 1.26
N ALA A 189 3.95 -24.20 2.24
CA ALA A 189 3.15 -25.38 2.57
C ALA A 189 1.73 -25.01 3.05
N VAL A 190 1.60 -23.91 3.81
CA VAL A 190 0.29 -23.39 4.26
C VAL A 190 -0.48 -22.84 3.07
N ALA A 191 0.19 -22.10 2.17
CA ALA A 191 -0.43 -21.58 0.96
C ALA A 191 -0.98 -22.72 0.08
N ASP A 192 -0.21 -23.78 -0.13
CA ASP A 192 -0.61 -24.94 -0.93
C ASP A 192 -1.85 -25.62 -0.33
N GLU A 193 -1.87 -25.84 0.99
CA GLU A 193 -3.02 -26.38 1.70
C GLU A 193 -4.27 -25.50 1.53
N MET A 194 -4.13 -24.18 1.68
CA MET A 194 -5.24 -23.24 1.54
C MET A 194 -5.76 -23.10 0.11
N MET A 195 -5.02 -23.57 -0.90
CA MET A 195 -5.42 -23.53 -2.30
C MET A 195 -6.00 -24.85 -2.82
N VAL A 196 -6.00 -25.93 -2.04
CA VAL A 196 -6.52 -27.25 -2.46
C VAL A 196 -7.97 -27.14 -2.91
N GLY A 197 -8.26 -27.50 -4.16
CA GLY A 197 -9.62 -27.46 -4.72
C GLY A 197 -10.04 -26.08 -5.25
N LEU A 198 -9.12 -25.12 -5.39
CA LEU A 198 -9.35 -23.83 -6.06
C LEU A 198 -8.55 -23.72 -7.38
N PRO A 199 -8.87 -24.52 -8.41
CA PRO A 199 -8.09 -24.52 -9.64
C PRO A 199 -8.09 -23.17 -10.38
N ARG A 200 -9.19 -22.41 -10.34
CA ARG A 200 -9.25 -21.09 -11.01
C ARG A 200 -8.36 -20.08 -10.31
N THR A 201 -8.36 -20.09 -8.98
CA THR A 201 -7.50 -19.25 -8.14
C THR A 201 -6.02 -19.59 -8.32
N GLN A 202 -5.67 -20.87 -8.43
CA GLN A 202 -4.31 -21.30 -8.72
C GLN A 202 -3.86 -20.79 -10.10
N ALA A 203 -4.68 -20.98 -11.15
CA ALA A 203 -4.37 -20.49 -12.48
C ALA A 203 -4.28 -18.95 -12.54
N TRP A 204 -5.15 -18.25 -11.79
CA TRP A 204 -5.11 -16.80 -11.63
C TRP A 204 -3.82 -16.32 -10.97
N ARG A 205 -3.37 -17.01 -9.91
CA ARG A 205 -2.10 -16.73 -9.24
C ARG A 205 -0.95 -16.81 -10.24
N ASP A 206 -0.92 -17.86 -11.05
CA ASP A 206 0.14 -18.06 -12.04
C ASP A 206 0.11 -16.97 -13.13
N ARG A 207 -1.08 -16.59 -13.60
CA ARG A 207 -1.27 -15.48 -14.55
C ARG A 207 -0.74 -14.16 -14.00
N LEU A 208 -1.12 -13.78 -12.78
CA LEU A 208 -0.63 -12.54 -12.17
C LEU A 208 0.87 -12.58 -11.90
N GLY A 209 1.40 -13.71 -11.44
CA GLY A 209 2.83 -13.91 -11.24
C GLY A 209 3.66 -13.74 -12.52
N ALA A 210 3.08 -14.02 -13.69
CA ALA A 210 3.74 -13.87 -14.98
C ALA A 210 3.77 -12.43 -15.53
N ILE A 211 3.00 -11.49 -14.98
CA ILE A 211 2.93 -10.10 -15.46
C ILE A 211 4.26 -9.36 -15.21
N GLY A 212 4.92 -9.66 -14.10
CA GLY A 212 6.12 -8.95 -13.67
C GLY A 212 5.83 -7.55 -13.13
N HIS A 213 6.88 -6.73 -13.03
CA HIS A 213 6.86 -5.46 -12.26
C HIS A 213 7.21 -4.22 -13.09
N GLY A 214 7.08 -4.28 -14.41
CA GLY A 214 7.47 -3.18 -15.31
C GLY A 214 8.99 -3.06 -15.43
N LYS A 215 9.49 -1.84 -15.64
CA LYS A 215 10.93 -1.55 -15.84
C LYS A 215 11.51 -0.87 -14.59
N ARG A 216 11.92 -1.69 -13.63
CA ARG A 216 12.59 -1.27 -12.39
C ARG A 216 14.02 -0.78 -12.66
N GLN A 217 14.41 0.34 -12.07
CA GLN A 217 15.78 0.83 -12.03
C GLN A 217 16.13 1.27 -10.61
N GLU A 218 17.26 0.84 -10.05
CA GLU A 218 17.63 1.26 -8.69
C GLU A 218 17.95 2.76 -8.61
N MET A 219 17.71 3.34 -7.43
CA MET A 219 18.01 4.72 -7.08
C MET A 219 18.45 4.77 -5.62
N ALA A 220 19.51 5.53 -5.34
CA ALA A 220 19.96 5.71 -3.97
C ALA A 220 18.96 6.60 -3.20
N PRO A 221 18.76 6.40 -1.88
CA PRO A 221 17.89 7.27 -1.09
C PRO A 221 18.25 8.76 -1.17
N SER A 222 19.55 9.08 -1.25
CA SER A 222 20.04 10.45 -1.44
C SER A 222 19.56 11.09 -2.74
N ASP A 223 19.51 10.32 -3.83
CA ASP A 223 19.08 10.82 -5.14
C ASP A 223 17.57 11.12 -5.13
N ALA A 224 16.79 10.35 -4.37
CA ALA A 224 15.36 10.61 -4.17
C ALA A 224 15.12 11.90 -3.38
N LEU A 225 15.92 12.17 -2.34
CA LEU A 225 15.90 13.45 -1.62
C LEU A 225 16.27 14.63 -2.55
N GLN A 226 17.26 14.44 -3.42
CA GLN A 226 17.64 15.43 -4.43
C GLN A 226 16.52 15.66 -5.46
N ALA A 227 15.79 14.60 -5.85
CA ALA A 227 14.65 14.74 -6.74
C ALA A 227 13.50 15.55 -6.11
N ALA A 228 13.34 15.49 -4.79
CA ALA A 228 12.39 16.34 -4.06
C ALA A 228 12.83 17.81 -4.07
N THR A 229 14.10 18.11 -3.77
CA THR A 229 14.60 19.51 -3.73
C THR A 229 14.65 20.17 -5.10
N ALA A 230 14.80 19.38 -6.17
CA ALA A 230 14.83 19.87 -7.55
C ALA A 230 13.44 20.16 -8.13
N ALA A 231 12.36 19.90 -7.39
CA ALA A 231 10.99 20.04 -7.87
C ALA A 231 10.16 20.95 -6.95
N ALA A 232 9.24 21.70 -7.54
CA ALA A 232 8.17 22.33 -6.79
C ALA A 232 6.98 21.36 -6.68
N PRO A 233 6.24 21.35 -5.56
CA PRO A 233 5.01 20.56 -5.45
C PRO A 233 3.98 20.95 -6.51
N ALA A 234 3.18 19.98 -6.96
CA ALA A 234 2.13 20.23 -7.94
C ALA A 234 1.04 21.17 -7.41
N ASP A 235 0.42 21.96 -8.32
CA ASP A 235 -0.79 22.72 -7.99
C ASP A 235 -2.00 21.77 -7.95
N GLU A 236 -2.38 21.39 -6.74
CA GLU A 236 -3.49 20.47 -6.46
C GLU A 236 -4.85 21.17 -6.42
N GLY A 237 -4.94 22.44 -6.80
CA GLY A 237 -6.22 23.17 -6.85
C GLY A 237 -6.75 23.56 -5.46
N VAL A 238 -8.05 23.34 -5.23
CA VAL A 238 -8.77 23.76 -4.01
C VAL A 238 -9.56 22.62 -3.38
N CYS A 239 -9.77 22.70 -2.05
CA CYS A 239 -10.66 21.80 -1.33
C CYS A 239 -12.09 21.84 -1.89
N ALA A 240 -12.76 20.68 -1.94
CA ALA A 240 -14.14 20.58 -2.38
C ALA A 240 -15.07 21.45 -1.52
N ALA A 241 -15.86 22.32 -2.15
CA ALA A 241 -16.71 23.29 -1.44
C ALA A 241 -17.78 22.66 -0.55
N ASN A 242 -18.24 21.46 -0.90
CA ASN A 242 -19.29 20.71 -0.19
C ASN A 242 -18.71 19.61 0.71
N ASP A 243 -17.43 19.73 1.09
CA ASP A 243 -16.82 18.74 1.98
C ASP A 243 -17.50 18.73 3.37
N PRO A 244 -17.95 17.57 3.88
CA PRO A 244 -18.70 17.50 5.13
C PRO A 244 -17.88 17.88 6.37
N THR A 245 -16.55 17.92 6.27
CA THR A 245 -15.68 18.33 7.39
C THR A 245 -15.67 19.85 7.60
N GLY A 246 -16.08 20.64 6.60
CA GLY A 246 -15.99 22.09 6.61
C GLY A 246 -14.56 22.64 6.53
N LEU A 247 -13.55 21.78 6.37
CA LEU A 247 -12.14 22.16 6.25
C LEU A 247 -11.87 22.88 4.93
N ARG A 248 -10.93 23.83 4.97
CA ARG A 248 -10.59 24.67 3.83
C ARG A 248 -9.09 24.67 3.58
N LYS A 249 -8.71 24.96 2.34
CA LYS A 249 -7.32 25.23 1.96
C LYS A 249 -6.72 26.29 2.89
N GLY A 250 -5.56 26.01 3.46
CA GLY A 250 -4.88 26.86 4.44
C GLY A 250 -5.11 26.47 5.90
N ASP A 251 -6.04 25.56 6.20
CA ASP A 251 -6.23 25.07 7.57
C ASP A 251 -5.02 24.24 8.03
N ALA A 252 -4.53 24.50 9.25
CA ALA A 252 -3.56 23.64 9.91
C ALA A 252 -4.24 22.35 10.35
N VAL A 253 -3.70 21.20 9.94
CA VAL A 253 -4.32 19.89 10.13
C VAL A 253 -3.31 18.82 10.50
N VAL A 254 -3.82 17.72 11.04
CA VAL A 254 -3.07 16.50 11.31
C VAL A 254 -3.78 15.32 10.64
N VAL A 255 -3.01 14.48 9.96
CA VAL A 255 -3.48 13.23 9.35
C VAL A 255 -2.81 12.03 10.03
N GLN A 256 -3.59 10.99 10.33
CA GLN A 256 -3.08 9.72 10.85
C GLN A 256 -3.94 8.56 10.31
N ALA A 257 -3.37 7.38 10.20
CA ALA A 257 -4.16 6.19 9.84
C ALA A 257 -5.12 5.77 10.97
N ASP A 258 -6.25 5.15 10.63
CA ASP A 258 -7.27 4.72 11.59
C ASP A 258 -7.01 3.35 12.23
N ASP A 259 -6.10 2.55 11.66
CA ASP A 259 -5.87 1.15 12.00
C ASP A 259 -4.57 0.95 12.80
N TYR A 260 -3.40 0.95 12.17
CA TYR A 260 -2.08 0.82 12.82
C TYR A 260 -1.15 1.99 12.44
N GLY A 261 0.15 1.96 12.78
CA GLY A 261 1.14 2.96 12.32
C GLY A 261 0.64 4.41 12.34
N ARG A 262 0.07 4.82 13.49
CA ARG A 262 -0.73 6.04 13.65
C ARG A 262 0.14 7.26 13.94
N ASP A 263 1.33 7.30 13.34
CA ASP A 263 2.24 8.42 13.49
C ASP A 263 1.60 9.67 12.85
N PRO A 264 1.33 10.73 13.64
CA PRO A 264 0.64 11.90 13.14
C PRO A 264 1.54 12.66 12.16
N VAL A 265 0.96 13.06 11.03
CA VAL A 265 1.61 13.93 10.05
C VAL A 265 0.91 15.27 10.06
N GLU A 266 1.63 16.29 10.52
CA GLU A 266 1.14 17.67 10.58
C GLU A 266 1.48 18.43 9.30
N GLY A 267 0.61 19.34 8.89
CA GLY A 267 0.83 20.23 7.76
C GLY A 267 -0.31 21.22 7.54
N VAL A 268 -0.23 21.97 6.45
CA VAL A 268 -1.27 22.89 5.99
C VAL A 268 -2.07 22.21 4.88
N LEU A 269 -3.40 22.15 5.03
CA LEU A 269 -4.26 21.53 4.02
C LEU A 269 -4.20 22.32 2.71
N VAL A 270 -3.78 21.69 1.61
CA VAL A 270 -3.72 22.32 0.29
C VAL A 270 -4.78 21.81 -0.68
N ASN A 271 -5.20 20.55 -0.51
CA ASN A 271 -6.29 19.95 -1.28
C ASN A 271 -7.07 18.94 -0.42
N LEU A 272 -8.38 18.84 -0.68
CA LEU A 272 -9.27 17.86 -0.07
C LEU A 272 -10.37 17.47 -1.07
N THR A 273 -10.42 16.19 -1.45
CA THR A 273 -11.44 15.61 -2.34
C THR A 273 -12.17 14.47 -1.64
N ASN A 274 -13.01 13.73 -2.38
CA ASN A 274 -13.68 12.53 -1.87
C ASN A 274 -12.70 11.40 -1.56
N ASP A 275 -11.55 11.36 -2.23
CA ASP A 275 -10.59 10.26 -2.20
C ASP A 275 -9.20 10.66 -1.71
N ARG A 276 -8.87 11.96 -1.64
CA ARG A 276 -7.52 12.45 -1.34
C ARG A 276 -7.51 13.57 -0.30
N ILE A 277 -6.49 13.52 0.53
CA ILE A 277 -6.06 14.59 1.44
C ILE A 277 -4.64 14.98 1.03
N THR A 278 -4.36 16.26 0.80
CA THR A 278 -3.00 16.73 0.52
C THR A 278 -2.59 17.82 1.50
N LEU A 279 -1.44 17.62 2.13
CA LEU A 279 -0.83 18.54 3.08
C LEU A 279 0.42 19.16 2.49
N ALA A 280 0.60 20.47 2.59
CA ALA A 280 1.90 21.10 2.46
C ALA A 280 2.65 21.04 3.78
N ARG A 281 3.93 20.68 3.72
CA ARG A 281 4.82 20.60 4.88
C ARG A 281 6.11 21.36 4.59
N GLU A 282 6.52 22.18 5.54
CA GLU A 282 7.87 22.74 5.57
C GLU A 282 8.83 21.64 6.07
N CYS A 283 9.87 21.35 5.29
CA CYS A 283 10.75 20.19 5.47
C CYS A 283 12.24 20.60 5.55
N GLY A 284 12.52 21.82 5.99
CA GLY A 284 13.89 22.31 6.18
C GLY A 284 14.65 22.37 4.86
N GLU A 285 15.71 21.57 4.73
CA GLU A 285 16.53 21.50 3.52
C GLU A 285 15.77 20.99 2.29
N LEU A 286 14.63 20.30 2.49
CA LEU A 286 13.76 19.85 1.40
C LEU A 286 12.71 20.89 0.97
N ASP A 287 12.76 22.10 1.54
CA ASP A 287 11.80 23.17 1.31
C ASP A 287 10.34 22.73 1.59
N VAL A 288 9.45 22.78 0.60
CA VAL A 288 8.05 22.39 0.75
C VAL A 288 7.79 21.06 0.06
N ILE A 289 7.19 20.12 0.79
CA ILE A 289 6.70 18.84 0.26
C ILE A 289 5.19 18.77 0.38
N HIS A 290 4.53 18.33 -0.68
CA HIS A 290 3.14 17.91 -0.62
C HIS A 290 3.06 16.43 -0.24
N VAL A 291 2.43 16.12 0.89
CA VAL A 291 2.18 14.75 1.32
C VAL A 291 0.71 14.41 1.11
N HIS A 292 0.47 13.36 0.34
CA HIS A 292 -0.85 12.89 -0.08
C HIS A 292 -1.23 11.63 0.68
N PHE A 293 -2.46 11.59 1.17
CA PHE A 293 -3.06 10.43 1.83
C PHE A 293 -4.40 10.12 1.18
N PRO A 294 -4.84 8.84 1.17
CA PRO A 294 -6.22 8.53 0.84
C PRO A 294 -7.13 9.04 1.95
N ARG A 295 -8.37 9.39 1.60
CA ARG A 295 -9.35 9.83 2.59
C ARG A 295 -9.91 8.69 3.42
N ALA A 296 -10.29 7.59 2.78
CA ALA A 296 -10.74 6.39 3.47
C ALA A 296 -9.56 5.71 4.17
N GLY A 297 -9.75 5.31 5.44
CA GLY A 297 -8.72 4.69 6.26
C GLY A 297 -7.79 5.66 7.00
N TYR A 298 -8.04 6.96 6.89
CA TYR A 298 -7.29 8.00 7.58
C TYR A 298 -8.23 8.95 8.33
N VAL A 299 -7.74 9.45 9.46
CA VAL A 299 -8.38 10.46 10.28
C VAL A 299 -7.70 11.80 9.98
N LEU A 300 -8.51 12.80 9.62
CA LEU A 300 -8.10 14.18 9.38
C LEU A 300 -8.71 15.07 10.46
N VAL A 301 -7.89 15.79 11.19
CA VAL A 301 -8.34 16.71 12.25
C VAL A 301 -7.75 18.10 12.05
N LYS A 302 -8.53 19.14 12.37
CA LYS A 302 -8.06 20.51 12.46
C LYS A 302 -7.24 20.69 13.75
N ARG A 303 -6.14 21.44 13.65
CA ARG A 303 -5.34 21.85 14.82
C ARG A 303 -5.92 23.11 15.47
#